data_AF-A0A1Z4VNR3-F1
#
_entry.id   AF-A0A1Z4VNR3-F1
#
_cell.length_a   1.000
_cell.length_b   1.000
_cell.length_c   1.000
_cell.angle_alpha   90.00
_cell.angle_beta   90.00
_cell.angle_gamma   90.00
#
_symmetry.space_group_name_H-M   'P 1'
#
loop_
_entity.id
_entity.type
_entity.pdbx_description
1 polymer ?
#
loop_
_entity_poly.entity_id
_entity_poly.type
_entity_poly.pdbx_seq_one_letter_code
_entity_poly.pdbx_strand_id
1 'polypeptide(L)'
;MTPLLLILLAALVLFWLDSMKARDLAAAGARDTCHQQGLQLLDATVTLSRLGLTRAPRGHATLARTYRFEYSRDGATRQTGFIRLRGHRIETIGLADDAG
;
A
#
# COMPACT_ATOMS: atom_id res chain seq x y z
N MET A 1 10.87 -31.24 18.51
CA MET A 1 10.22 -30.08 19.19
C MET A 1 10.63 -28.76 18.55
N THR A 2 11.90 -28.59 18.17
CA THR A 2 12.48 -27.40 17.53
C THR A 2 12.00 -27.03 16.12
N PRO A 3 11.63 -27.95 15.20
CA PRO A 3 11.33 -27.54 13.82
C PRO A 3 10.06 -26.69 13.71
N LEU A 4 9.08 -26.89 14.61
CA LEU A 4 7.85 -26.10 14.64
C LEU A 4 8.14 -24.64 14.97
N LEU A 5 9.05 -24.39 15.93
CA LEU A 5 9.44 -23.04 16.33
C LEU A 5 10.13 -22.30 15.17
N LEU A 6 11.01 -23.00 14.44
CA LEU A 6 11.69 -22.44 13.27
C LEU A 6 10.71 -22.11 12.14
N ILE A 7 9.73 -23.00 11.89
CA ILE A 7 8.67 -22.74 10.89
C ILE A 7 7.83 -21.53 11.30
N LEU A 8 7.46 -21.42 12.58
CA LEU A 8 6.67 -20.29 13.07
C LEU A 8 7.43 -18.96 12.96
N LEU A 9 8.72 -18.97 13.31
CA LEU A 9 9.59 -17.80 13.18
C LEU A 9 9.75 -17.40 11.71
N ALA A 10 10.00 -18.36 10.83
CA ALA A 10 10.10 -18.11 9.39
C ALA A 10 8.80 -17.53 8.83
N ALA A 11 7.63 -18.06 9.21
CA ALA A 11 6.34 -17.53 8.80
C ALA A 11 6.13 -16.08 9.29
N LEU A 12 6.53 -15.77 10.52
CA LEU A 12 6.44 -14.41 11.08
C LEU A 12 7.35 -13.43 10.32
N VAL A 13 8.60 -13.84 10.03
CA VAL A 13 9.55 -13.05 9.26
C VAL A 13 9.06 -12.83 7.84
N LEU A 14 8.52 -13.87 7.19
CA LEU A 14 7.94 -13.76 5.85
C LEU A 14 6.74 -12.82 5.84
N PHE A 15 5.84 -12.94 6.81
CA PHE A 15 4.70 -12.03 6.97
C PHE A 15 5.15 -10.58 7.19
N TRP A 16 6.19 -10.39 8.01
CA TRP A 16 6.77 -9.08 8.27
C TRP A 16 7.39 -8.46 7.01
N LEU A 17 8.22 -9.23 6.30
CA LEU A 17 8.83 -8.82 5.03
C LEU A 17 7.78 -8.50 3.97
N ASP A 18 6.72 -9.30 3.89
CA ASP A 18 5.59 -9.09 2.98
C ASP A 18 4.88 -7.77 3.28
N SER A 19 4.64 -7.48 4.56
CA SER A 19 4.02 -6.23 5.03
C SER A 19 4.90 -5.01 4.74
N MET A 20 6.22 -5.11 4.96
CA MET A 20 7.16 -4.03 4.65
C MET A 20 7.23 -3.76 3.14
N LYS A 21 7.34 -4.81 2.30
CA LYS A 21 7.33 -4.65 0.85
C LYS A 21 6.05 -3.99 0.33
N ALA A 22 4.89 -4.37 0.85
CA ALA A 22 3.63 -3.77 0.44
C ALA A 22 3.52 -2.28 0.84
N ARG A 23 4.01 -1.92 2.04
CA ARG A 23 4.10 -0.52 2.47
C ARG A 23 5.04 0.29 1.58
N ASP A 24 6.22 -0.26 1.27
CA ASP A 24 7.21 0.41 0.45
C ASP A 24 6.69 0.68 -0.97
N LEU A 25 6.06 -0.33 -1.59
CA LEU A 25 5.41 -0.18 -2.90
C LEU A 25 4.31 0.87 -2.89
N ALA A 26 3.48 0.90 -1.85
CA ALA A 26 2.45 1.92 -1.71
C ALA A 26 3.06 3.33 -1.57
N ALA A 27 4.10 3.48 -0.75
CA ALA A 27 4.80 4.75 -0.57
C ALA A 27 5.47 5.21 -1.87
N ALA A 28 6.14 4.29 -2.58
CA ALA A 28 6.76 4.57 -3.87
C ALA A 28 5.72 5.01 -4.90
N GLY A 29 4.59 4.29 -5.01
CA GLY A 29 3.49 4.66 -5.91
C GLY A 29 2.87 6.02 -5.57
N ALA A 30 2.66 6.31 -4.27
CA ALA A 30 2.15 7.61 -3.83
C ALA A 30 3.13 8.75 -4.19
N ARG A 31 4.42 8.56 -3.91
CA ARG A 31 5.47 9.54 -4.25
C ARG A 31 5.56 9.78 -5.75
N ASP A 32 5.59 8.71 -6.54
CA ASP A 32 5.67 8.80 -8.00
C ASP A 32 4.47 9.54 -8.57
N THR A 33 3.25 9.20 -8.13
CA THR A 33 2.02 9.86 -8.55
C THR A 33 2.01 11.35 -8.16
N CYS A 34 2.36 11.67 -6.92
CA CYS A 34 2.46 13.05 -6.45
C CYS A 34 3.50 13.83 -7.25
N HIS A 35 4.67 13.23 -7.51
CA HIS A 35 5.73 13.86 -8.29
C HIS A 35 5.31 14.13 -9.73
N GLN A 36 4.63 13.18 -10.39
CA GLN A 36 4.10 13.35 -11.74
C GLN A 36 3.04 14.48 -11.82
N GLN A 37 2.23 14.67 -10.77
CA GLN A 37 1.21 15.71 -10.73
C GLN A 37 1.68 17.03 -10.08
N GLY A 38 2.96 17.14 -9.68
CA GLY A 38 3.49 18.32 -8.98
C GLY A 38 2.88 18.55 -7.60
N LEU A 39 2.33 17.51 -6.96
CA LEU A 39 1.71 17.56 -5.64
C LEU A 39 2.74 17.29 -4.55
N GLN A 40 2.59 17.95 -3.40
CA GLN A 40 3.43 17.72 -2.23
C GLN A 40 2.80 16.63 -1.34
N LEU A 41 3.50 15.51 -1.19
CA LEU A 41 3.11 14.44 -0.29
C LEU A 41 3.40 14.87 1.16
N LEU A 42 2.37 15.01 1.99
CA LEU A 42 2.52 15.61 3.32
C LEU A 42 3.21 14.69 4.30
N ASP A 43 2.69 13.47 4.45
CA ASP A 43 3.16 12.57 5.51
C ASP A 43 4.24 11.60 5.04
N ALA A 44 4.53 11.53 3.73
CA ALA A 44 5.41 10.54 3.10
C ALA A 44 5.19 9.08 3.58
N THR A 45 4.06 8.84 4.24
CA THR A 45 3.76 7.67 5.06
C THR A 45 2.37 7.21 4.66
N VAL A 46 2.32 6.01 4.09
CA VAL A 46 1.07 5.35 3.77
C VAL A 46 0.51 4.67 5.02
N THR A 47 -0.75 4.95 5.34
CA THR A 47 -1.46 4.26 6.41
C THR A 47 -2.29 3.12 5.82
N LEU A 48 -2.12 1.92 6.38
CA LEU A 48 -2.92 0.77 5.98
C LEU A 48 -4.36 0.99 6.49
N SER A 49 -5.27 1.24 5.57
CA SER A 49 -6.69 1.46 5.88
C SER A 49 -7.48 0.15 5.88
N ARG A 50 -7.13 -0.78 4.99
CA ARG A 50 -7.82 -2.08 4.91
C ARG A 50 -6.90 -3.19 4.46
N LEU A 51 -7.01 -4.35 5.10
CA LEU A 51 -6.39 -5.60 4.67
C LEU A 51 -7.51 -6.61 4.43
N GLY A 52 -7.47 -7.29 3.30
CA GLY A 52 -8.40 -8.35 2.94
C GLY A 52 -7.72 -9.43 2.11
N LEU A 53 -8.33 -10.60 2.05
CA LEU A 53 -7.87 -11.67 1.16
C LEU A 53 -8.79 -11.68 -0.07
N THR A 54 -8.21 -11.53 -1.26
CA THR A 54 -8.95 -11.61 -2.52
C THR A 54 -8.39 -12.75 -3.36
N ARG A 55 -9.22 -13.40 -4.17
CA ARG A 55 -8.71 -14.40 -5.13
C ARG A 55 -8.14 -13.68 -6.33
N ALA A 56 -6.89 -13.95 -6.67
CA ALA A 56 -6.29 -13.54 -7.93
C ALA A 56 -7.02 -14.18 -9.12
N PRO A 57 -7.00 -13.57 -10.33
CA PRO A 57 -7.59 -14.19 -11.52
C PRO A 57 -6.94 -15.53 -11.89
N ARG A 58 -5.73 -15.80 -11.38
CA ARG A 58 -5.02 -17.09 -11.49
C ARG A 58 -5.40 -18.13 -10.41
N GLY A 59 -6.44 -17.88 -9.61
CA GLY A 59 -6.96 -18.85 -8.64
C GLY A 59 -6.24 -18.93 -7.28
N HIS A 60 -5.11 -18.23 -7.11
CA HIS A 60 -4.44 -18.14 -5.81
C HIS A 60 -5.06 -17.07 -4.91
N ALA A 61 -5.14 -17.33 -3.60
CA ALA A 61 -5.49 -16.30 -2.62
C ALA A 61 -4.35 -15.28 -2.54
N THR A 62 -4.68 -14.00 -2.62
CA THR A 62 -3.71 -12.90 -2.57
C THR A 62 -4.20 -11.82 -1.61
N LEU A 63 -3.27 -11.09 -1.00
CA LEU A 63 -3.59 -10.08 0.00
C LEU A 63 -3.97 -8.76 -0.69
N ALA A 64 -5.22 -8.36 -0.62
CA ALA A 64 -5.64 -7.02 -1.01
C ALA A 64 -5.40 -6.05 0.14
N ARG A 65 -4.68 -4.96 -0.12
CA ARG A 65 -4.32 -3.93 0.84
C ARG A 65 -4.73 -2.57 0.31
N THR A 66 -5.52 -1.84 1.05
CA THR A 66 -5.82 -0.44 0.74
C THR A 66 -5.04 0.45 1.69
N TYR A 67 -4.16 1.26 1.13
CA TYR A 67 -3.44 2.30 1.82
C TYR A 67 -4.05 3.66 1.53
N ARG A 68 -4.01 4.57 2.49
CA ARG A 68 -4.38 5.97 2.33
C ARG A 68 -3.15 6.84 2.55
N PHE A 69 -3.12 7.96 1.86
CA PHE A 69 -2.05 8.94 1.99
C PHE A 69 -2.62 10.35 1.86
N GLU A 70 -1.98 11.30 2.51
CA GLU A 70 -2.34 12.71 2.44
C GLU A 70 -1.35 13.47 1.56
N TYR A 71 -1.88 14.34 0.72
CA TYR A 71 -1.12 15.20 -0.18
C TYR A 71 -1.74 16.60 -0.23
N SER A 72 -0.99 17.57 -0.72
CA SER A 72 -1.45 18.94 -0.91
C SER A 72 -0.93 19.49 -2.23
N ARG A 73 -1.79 20.23 -2.94
CA ARG A 73 -1.42 20.90 -4.20
C ARG A 73 -0.63 22.19 -3.96
N ASP A 74 -1.03 22.97 -2.97
CA ASP A 74 -0.51 24.33 -2.71
C ASP A 74 0.04 24.49 -1.28
N GLY A 75 0.18 23.39 -0.53
CA GLY A 75 0.55 23.41 0.89
C GLY A 75 -0.61 23.77 1.84
N ALA A 76 -1.63 24.50 1.37
CA ALA A 76 -2.79 24.88 2.18
C ALA A 76 -3.92 23.83 2.17
N THR A 77 -4.23 23.23 1.01
CA THR A 77 -5.36 22.31 0.86
C THR A 77 -4.91 20.86 1.02
N ARG A 78 -5.20 20.25 2.17
CA ARG A 78 -5.02 18.82 2.36
C ARG A 78 -6.07 18.03 1.59
N GLN A 79 -5.61 17.11 0.77
CA GLN A 79 -6.41 16.11 0.10
C GLN A 79 -5.93 14.72 0.49
N THR A 80 -6.82 13.74 0.42
CA THR A 80 -6.49 12.35 0.75
C THR A 80 -6.66 11.48 -0.48
N GLY A 81 -5.59 10.80 -0.86
CA GLY A 81 -5.60 9.76 -1.89
C GLY A 81 -5.65 8.37 -1.28
N PHE A 82 -5.91 7.39 -2.12
CA PHE A 82 -5.84 5.99 -1.74
C PHE A 82 -5.12 5.16 -2.81
N ILE A 83 -4.45 4.10 -2.35
CA ILE A 83 -3.78 3.12 -3.21
C ILE A 83 -4.27 1.75 -2.81
N ARG A 84 -4.82 1.03 -3.77
CA ARG A 84 -5.16 -0.38 -3.62
C ARG A 84 -4.05 -1.22 -4.22
N LEU A 85 -3.42 -2.01 -3.36
CA LEU A 85 -2.48 -3.04 -3.74
C LEU A 85 -3.15 -4.40 -3.67
N ARG A 86 -2.73 -5.28 -4.56
CA ARG A 86 -3.09 -6.68 -4.61
C ARG A 86 -1.81 -7.51 -4.62
N GLY A 87 -1.56 -8.21 -3.53
CA GLY A 87 -0.27 -8.82 -3.19
C GLY A 87 0.80 -7.74 -3.04
N HIS A 88 1.74 -7.73 -3.98
CA HIS A 88 2.81 -6.73 -4.12
C HIS A 88 2.68 -5.94 -5.43
N ARG A 89 1.47 -5.78 -5.95
CA ARG A 89 1.23 -5.00 -7.17
C ARG A 89 0.20 -3.92 -6.90
N ILE A 90 0.45 -2.71 -7.39
CA ILE A 90 -0.53 -1.64 -7.38
C ILE A 90 -1.62 -1.99 -8.38
N GLU A 91 -2.85 -2.10 -7.90
CA GLU A 91 -4.03 -2.41 -8.71
C GLU A 91 -4.77 -1.12 -9.11
N THR A 92 -4.85 -0.15 -8.20
CA THR A 92 -5.52 1.13 -8.45
C THR A 92 -4.91 2.20 -7.55
N ILE A 93 -4.74 3.40 -8.10
CA ILE A 93 -4.44 4.62 -7.33
C ILE A 93 -5.59 5.58 -7.64
N GLY A 94 -6.15 6.21 -6.61
CA GLY A 94 -7.16 7.24 -6.75
C GLY A 94 -6.78 8.47 -5.96
N LEU A 95 -6.83 9.62 -6.61
CA LEU A 95 -6.69 10.93 -5.98
C LEU A 95 -8.07 11.58 -5.87
N ALA A 96 -8.22 12.54 -4.97
CA ALA A 96 -9.48 13.26 -4.81
C ALA A 96 -9.79 14.17 -6.02
N ASP A 97 -8.80 14.48 -6.85
CA ASP A 97 -8.93 15.38 -8.00
C ASP A 97 -9.44 14.66 -9.27
N ASP A 98 -9.35 13.32 -9.34
CA ASP A 98 -9.81 12.51 -10.48
C ASP A 98 -11.33 12.19 -10.45
N ALA A 99 -12.08 12.77 -9.50
CA ALA A 99 -13.54 12.61 -9.37
C ALA A 99 -14.32 13.81 -9.95
N GLY A 100 -13.77 14.45 -10.99
CA GLY A 100 -14.38 15.55 -11.74
C GLY A 100 -15.23 15.06 -12.90
#